data_AF-A0A238UNJ9-F1
#
_entry.id   AF-A0A238UNJ9-F1
#
_cell.length_a   1.000
_cell.length_b   1.000
_cell.length_c   1.000
_cell.angle_alpha   90.00
_cell.angle_beta   90.00
_cell.angle_gamma   90.00
#
_symmetry.space_group_name_H-M   'P 1'
#
loop_
_entity.id
_entity.type
_entity.pdbx_description
1 polymer ?
#
loop_
_entity_poly.entity_id
_entity_poly.type
_entity_poly.pdbx_seq_one_letter_code
_entity_poly.pdbx_strand_id
1 'polypeptide(L)' 'MTEKRDYIVRTEAWIAGRPAKAGDVVRLTEREARYEPVDPVVSDDADAQAEPARRAKGRPETRTGTDA' A
#
# COMPACT_ATOMS: atom_id res chain seq x y z
N MET A 1 -25.40 7.05 0.70
CA MET A 1 -24.16 6.34 1.12
C MET A 1 -23.09 6.71 0.12
N THR A 2 -21.94 7.22 0.53
CA THR A 2 -20.87 7.57 -0.41
C THR A 2 -20.10 6.32 -0.79
N GLU A 3 -20.13 5.98 -2.07
CA GLU A 3 -19.39 4.83 -2.60
C GLU A 3 -17.89 5.07 -2.48
N LYS A 4 -17.16 4.05 -2.02
CA LYS A 4 -15.70 4.06 -2.00
C LYS A 4 -15.16 3.27 -3.18
N ARG A 5 -14.12 3.79 -3.81
CA ARG A 5 -13.41 3.18 -4.96
C ARG A 5 -11.95 2.96 -4.60
N ASP A 6 -11.28 2.14 -5.39
CA ASP A 6 -9.88 1.82 -5.20
C ASP A 6 -9.01 2.81 -5.99
N TYR A 7 -7.95 3.29 -5.34
CA TYR A 7 -7.01 4.28 -5.87
C TYR A 7 -5.57 3.83 -5.60
N ILE A 8 -4.64 4.16 -6.49
CA ILE A 8 -3.21 3.90 -6.34
C ILE A 8 -2.53 5.14 -5.79
N VAL A 9 -1.74 4.98 -4.74
CA VAL A 9 -0.96 6.07 -4.14
C VAL A 9 0.21 6.44 -5.06
N ARG A 10 0.34 7.73 -5.39
CA ARG A 10 1.39 8.23 -6.29
C ARG A 10 2.75 8.36 -5.61
N THR A 11 2.76 8.76 -4.35
CA THR A 11 3.97 9.03 -3.56
C THR A 11 3.76 8.65 -2.10
N GLU A 12 4.84 8.36 -1.38
CA GLU A 12 4.78 8.15 0.07
C GLU A 12 4.16 9.36 0.78
N ALA A 13 3.06 9.13 1.51
CA ALA A 13 2.26 10.17 2.15
C ALA A 13 1.38 9.58 3.25
N TRP A 14 0.77 10.46 4.05
CA TRP A 14 -0.33 10.09 4.94
C TRP A 14 -1.66 10.20 4.18
N ILE A 15 -2.35 9.08 4.00
CA ILE A 15 -3.60 8.99 3.27
C ILE A 15 -4.71 8.60 4.24
N ALA A 16 -5.76 9.40 4.36
CA ALA A 16 -6.90 9.12 5.26
C ALA A 16 -6.49 8.71 6.70
N GLY A 17 -5.47 9.36 7.25
CA GLY A 17 -5.02 9.13 8.63
C GLY A 17 -4.10 7.92 8.83
N ARG A 18 -3.55 7.34 7.76
CA ARG A 18 -2.55 6.26 7.84
C ARG A 18 -1.37 6.50 6.88
N PRO A 19 -0.15 6.09 7.25
CA PRO A 19 0.97 6.13 6.31
C PRO A 19 0.74 5.14 5.16
N ALA A 20 1.00 5.57 3.94
CA ALA A 20 0.92 4.77 2.72
C ALA A 20 2.12 5.07 1.80
N LYS A 21 2.50 4.09 0.99
CA LYS A 21 3.65 4.18 0.08
C LYS A 21 3.20 4.34 -1.36
N ALA A 22 4.10 4.84 -2.21
CA ALA A 22 3.88 4.85 -3.65
C ALA A 22 3.58 3.43 -4.17
N GLY A 23 2.52 3.29 -4.98
CA GLY A 23 2.04 2.02 -5.51
C GLY A 23 1.02 1.30 -4.62
N ASP A 24 0.80 1.72 -3.37
CA ASP A 24 -0.21 1.10 -2.50
C ASP A 24 -1.63 1.35 -3.03
N VAL A 25 -2.50 0.34 -2.94
CA VAL A 25 -3.92 0.47 -3.25
C VAL A 25 -4.71 0.85 -1.99
N VAL A 26 -5.47 1.93 -2.07
CA VAL A 26 -6.30 2.45 -0.97
C VAL A 26 -7.75 2.63 -1.40
N ARG A 27 -8.67 2.39 -0.48
CA ARG A 27 -10.12 2.53 -0.72
C ARG A 27 -10.64 3.84 -0.13
N LEU A 28 -10.97 4.79 -0.99
CA LEU A 28 -11.37 6.16 -0.63
C LEU A 28 -12.70 6.53 -1.29
N THR A 29 -13.40 7.50 -0.72
CA THR A 29 -14.47 8.20 -1.46
C THR A 29 -13.85 9.15 -2.48
N GLU A 30 -14.59 9.49 -3.54
CA GLU A 30 -14.14 10.45 -4.55
C GLU A 30 -13.77 11.81 -3.95
N ARG A 31 -14.51 12.23 -2.92
CA ARG A 31 -14.24 13.48 -2.20
C ARG A 31 -12.91 13.45 -1.45
N GLU A 32 -12.58 12.32 -0.81
CA GLU A 32 -11.30 12.15 -0.11
C GLU A 32 -10.16 12.09 -1.14
N ALA A 33 -10.31 11.27 -2.18
CA ALA A 33 -9.29 11.08 -3.22
C ALA A 33 -8.90 12.39 -3.93
N ARG A 34 -9.83 13.33 -4.08
CA ARG A 34 -9.58 14.65 -4.70
C ARG A 34 -8.46 15.44 -4.01
N TYR A 35 -8.24 15.24 -2.72
CA TYR A 35 -7.25 15.97 -1.93
C TYR A 35 -6.01 15.14 -1.59
N GLU A 36 -6.00 13.87 -2.00
CA GLU A 36 -4.92 12.93 -1.70
C GLU A 36 -4.05 12.71 -2.95
N PRO A 37 -2.74 12.41 -2.79
CA PRO A 37 -1.86 12.12 -3.90
C PRO A 37 -2.10 10.70 -4.43
N VAL A 38 -3.28 10.46 -5.01
CA VAL A 38 -3.71 9.15 -5.53
C VAL A 38 -4.25 9.26 -6.94
N ASP A 39 -4.23 8.16 -7.69
CA ASP A 39 -4.84 8.01 -9.02
C ASP A 39 -5.93 6.93 -8.98
N PRO A 40 -7.05 7.08 -9.71
CA PRO A 40 -8.09 6.06 -9.75
C PRO A 40 -7.56 4.78 -10.38
N VAL A 41 -7.87 3.63 -9.78
CA VAL A 41 -7.70 2.33 -10.45
C VAL A 41 -8.80 2.25 -11.51
N VAL A 42 -8.49 2.64 -12.74
CA VAL A 42 -9.36 2.37 -13.88
C VAL A 42 -9.19 0.90 -14.22
N SER A 43 -10.18 0.08 -13.84
CA SER A 43 -10.23 -1.33 -14.18
C SER A 43 -10.52 -1.50 -15.68
N ASP A 44 -9.57 -1.17 -16.55
CA ASP A 44 -9.61 -1.61 -17.95
C ASP A 44 -8.86 -2.93 -18.16
N ASP A 45 -8.04 -3.36 -17.20
CA ASP A 45 -7.41 -4.68 -17.20
C ASP A 45 -7.47 -5.29 -15.81
N ALA A 46 -8.27 -6.35 -15.71
CA ALA A 46 -8.34 -7.22 -14.55
C ALA A 46 -7.08 -8.10 -14.43
N ASP A 47 -5.86 -7.55 -14.44
CA ASP A 47 -4.64 -8.36 -14.22
C ASP A 47 -3.37 -7.51 -13.94
N ALA A 48 -3.33 -6.75 -12.85
CA ALA A 48 -2.04 -6.27 -12.32
C ALA A 48 -2.11 -5.82 -10.86
N GLN A 49 -1.69 -6.73 -9.98
CA GLN A 49 -0.81 -6.45 -8.84
C GLN A 49 -1.29 -5.47 -7.75
N ALA A 50 -1.76 -6.05 -6.64
CA ALA A 50 -1.28 -5.69 -5.31
C ALA A 50 -1.63 -6.82 -4.33
N GLU A 51 -1.00 -7.99 -4.48
CA GLU A 51 -0.87 -8.88 -3.33
C GLU A 51 -0.06 -8.12 -2.27
N PRO A 52 -0.59 -7.95 -1.03
CA PRO A 52 0.18 -7.31 0.02
C PRO A 52 1.38 -8.20 0.32
N ALA A 53 2.57 -7.73 -0.02
CA ALA A 53 3.83 -8.31 0.41
C ALA A 53 3.91 -8.24 1.95
N ARG A 54 3.32 -9.23 2.62
CA ARG A 54 3.57 -9.52 4.03
C ARG A 54 5.00 -10.04 4.15
N ARG A 55 5.98 -9.13 4.19
CA ARG A 55 7.31 -9.44 4.71
C ARG A 55 7.56 -8.59 5.94
N ALA A 56 7.55 -9.23 7.11
CA ALA A 56 8.67 -9.22 8.07
C ALA A 56 8.22 -9.60 9.48
N LYS A 57 8.27 -10.90 9.81
CA LYS A 57 8.78 -11.37 11.11
C LYS A 57 9.60 -12.63 10.88
N GLY A 58 10.79 -12.45 10.31
CA GLY A 58 11.90 -13.38 10.42
C GLY A 58 13.00 -12.66 11.18
N ARG A 59 13.15 -12.99 12.45
CA ARG A 59 14.19 -12.50 13.37
C ARG A 59 15.58 -12.64 12.70
N PRO A 60 16.47 -11.62 12.75
CA PRO A 60 17.86 -11.82 12.39
C PRO A 60 18.53 -12.57 13.55
N GLU A 61 18.70 -13.89 13.43
CA GLU A 61 19.62 -14.61 14.30
C GLU A 61 21.03 -14.44 13.73
N THR A 62 21.78 -13.58 14.39
CA THR A 62 23.20 -13.29 14.20
C THR A 62 24.04 -14.56 14.22
N ARG A 63 24.93 -14.71 13.23
CA ARG A 63 26.09 -15.60 13.28
C ARG A 63 27.00 -15.19 14.43
N THR A 64 27.38 -16.13 15.28
CA THR A 64 28.72 -16.14 15.91
C THR A 64 29.10 -17.60 16.15
N GLY A 65 30.21 -18.04 15.58
CA GLY A 65 30.80 -19.35 15.84
C GLY A 65 31.56 -19.38 17.16
N THR A 66 31.92 -20.58 17.63
CA THR A 66 33.17 -20.94 18.35
C THR A 66 33.03 -22.39 18.84
N ASP A 67 33.88 -23.26 18.29
CA ASP A 67 34.73 -24.26 18.96
C ASP A 67 34.21 -24.99 20.22
N ALA A 68 34.15 -26.33 20.12
CA ALA A 68 34.43 -27.28 21.19
C ALA A 68 34.79 -28.67 20.60
#